data_AF-A0A6C0RC05-F1
#
_entry.id   AF-A0A6C0RC05-F1
#
_cell.length_a   1.000
_cell.length_b   1.000
_cell.length_c   1.000
_cell.angle_alpha   90.00
_cell.angle_beta   90.00
_cell.angle_gamma   90.00
#
_symmetry.space_group_name_H-M   'P 1'
#
loop_
_entity.id
_entity.type
_entity.pdbx_description
1 polymer ?
#
loop_
_entity_poly.entity_id
_entity_poly.type
_entity_poly.pdbx_seq_one_letter_code
_entity_poly.pdbx_strand_id
1 'polypeptide(L)'
;MRKVNFIIAIITVIVMASSVANATGIRTEFNEFEFTLVDDLYMGKKVDAIWTLSYDKSEKPVTVVKRNTIEGTEYVVSSEFFAVRYVASASGFGAKQVRKSWCNVDNKINHAVINQDQLKNQEIISPNKVDDKMALGLIASYLPDLLNDGYTHLLN
;
A
#
# COMPACT_ATOMS: atom_id res chain seq x y z
N MET A 1 3.26 -11.99 40.59
CA MET A 1 2.77 -10.78 39.89
C MET A 1 3.97 -9.93 39.49
N ARG A 2 4.40 -9.96 38.23
CA ARG A 2 5.47 -9.07 37.71
C ARG A 2 4.79 -8.01 36.85
N LYS A 3 4.90 -6.75 37.27
CA LYS A 3 4.46 -5.59 36.49
C LYS A 3 5.43 -5.44 35.32
N VAL A 4 4.96 -5.64 34.09
CA VAL A 4 5.70 -5.31 32.88
C VAL A 4 5.21 -3.94 32.44
N ASN A 5 6.05 -2.93 32.62
CA ASN A 5 5.80 -1.60 32.07
C ASN A 5 6.06 -1.66 30.57
N PHE A 6 5.00 -1.65 29.75
CA PHE A 6 5.10 -1.47 28.32
C PHE A 6 5.43 0.00 28.02
N ILE A 7 6.64 0.27 27.54
CA ILE A 7 6.98 1.54 26.92
C ILE A 7 6.61 1.38 25.44
N ILE A 8 5.52 2.03 25.03
CA ILE A 8 5.10 2.12 23.63
C ILE A 8 6.04 3.10 22.94
N ALA A 9 6.86 2.63 22.00
CA ALA A 9 7.64 3.49 21.11
C ALA A 9 6.85 3.70 19.82
N ILE A 10 6.20 4.86 19.66
CA ILE A 10 5.53 5.26 18.42
C ILE A 10 6.59 5.85 17.50
N ILE A 11 7.00 5.12 16.46
CA ILE A 11 7.87 5.65 15.41
C ILE A 11 6.98 6.14 14.27
N THR A 12 6.65 7.42 14.29
CA THR A 12 5.94 8.11 13.20
C THR A 12 6.96 8.54 12.13
N VAL A 13 6.83 8.02 10.90
CA VAL A 13 7.67 8.45 9.76
C VAL A 13 6.84 9.28 8.81
N ILE A 14 7.04 10.61 8.84
CA ILE A 14 6.43 11.55 7.89
C ILE A 14 7.35 11.63 6.66
N VAL A 15 6.84 11.27 5.47
CA VAL A 15 7.56 11.41 4.20
C VAL A 15 6.86 12.48 3.36
N MET A 16 7.51 13.63 3.18
CA MET A 16 7.03 14.68 2.25
C MET A 16 7.69 14.47 0.88
N ALA A 17 6.90 14.22 -0.16
CA ALA A 17 7.40 14.19 -1.54
C ALA A 17 7.41 15.61 -2.12
N SER A 18 8.57 16.09 -2.59
CA SER A 18 8.71 17.38 -3.28
C SER A 18 8.25 17.28 -4.73
N SER A 19 7.21 18.02 -5.13
CA SER A 19 6.65 17.99 -6.49
C SER A 19 7.50 18.76 -7.51
N VAL A 20 7.83 18.14 -8.64
CA VAL A 20 8.15 18.85 -9.90
C VAL A 20 6.85 19.03 -10.68
N ALA A 21 6.46 20.29 -10.92
CA ALA A 21 5.23 20.63 -11.61
C ALA A 21 5.32 20.26 -13.10
N ASN A 22 4.76 19.11 -13.48
CA ASN A 22 4.40 18.80 -14.85
C ASN A 22 2.87 18.69 -14.92
N ALA A 23 2.27 19.48 -15.81
CA ALA A 23 0.83 19.55 -16.01
C ALA A 23 0.30 18.26 -16.67
N THR A 24 0.02 17.25 -15.86
CA THR A 24 -0.68 16.02 -16.26
C THR A 24 -1.60 15.55 -15.14
N GLY A 25 -2.75 16.18 -14.92
CA GLY A 25 -3.85 15.63 -14.10
C GLY A 25 -3.50 15.04 -12.72
N ILE A 26 -2.37 15.43 -12.12
CA ILE A 26 -1.85 14.83 -10.89
C ILE A 26 -2.82 15.19 -9.77
N ARG A 27 -3.39 14.18 -9.12
CA ARG A 27 -4.29 14.34 -7.99
C ARG A 27 -3.50 14.86 -6.78
N THR A 28 -3.41 16.18 -6.67
CA THR A 28 -2.64 16.85 -5.59
C THR A 28 -3.21 16.58 -4.20
N GLU A 29 -4.44 16.06 -4.11
CA GLU A 29 -5.12 15.71 -2.87
C GLU A 29 -4.49 14.52 -2.12
N PHE A 30 -3.66 13.71 -2.78
CA PHE A 30 -3.00 12.54 -2.20
C PHE A 30 -1.49 12.70 -1.99
N ASN A 31 -1.00 13.94 -1.99
CA ASN A 31 0.43 14.25 -1.86
C ASN A 31 0.95 14.09 -0.42
N GLU A 32 0.06 14.19 0.56
CA GLU A 32 0.36 13.96 1.97
C GLU A 32 -0.13 12.56 2.35
N PHE A 33 0.74 11.76 2.96
CA PHE A 33 0.37 10.44 3.45
C PHE A 33 1.24 10.03 4.63
N GLU A 34 0.69 9.16 5.47
CA GLU A 34 1.33 8.62 6.66
C GLU A 34 1.22 7.10 6.69
N PHE A 35 2.34 6.44 7.06
CA PHE A 35 2.35 5.03 7.38
C PHE A 35 2.56 4.84 8.89
N THR A 36 1.66 4.08 9.51
CA THR A 36 1.80 3.63 10.91
C THR A 36 2.06 2.13 10.94
N LEU A 37 3.15 1.70 11.60
CA LEU A 37 3.44 0.28 11.81
C LEU A 37 2.49 -0.31 12.87
N VAL A 38 1.97 -1.50 12.62
CA VAL A 38 1.06 -2.22 13.52
C VAL A 38 1.81 -3.33 14.25
N ASP A 39 2.27 -3.04 15.48
CA ASP A 39 3.16 -3.93 16.24
C ASP A 39 2.44 -4.95 17.15
N ASP A 40 1.14 -4.77 17.44
CA ASP A 40 0.40 -5.55 18.46
C ASP A 40 -0.42 -6.73 17.92
N LEU A 41 -0.24 -7.11 16.64
CA LEU A 41 -0.90 -8.28 16.07
C LEU A 41 0.00 -9.50 16.15
N TYR A 42 -0.54 -10.63 16.63
CA TYR A 42 0.08 -11.94 16.44
C TYR A 42 0.20 -12.22 14.94
N MET A 43 1.34 -11.86 14.35
CA MET A 43 1.59 -12.04 12.93
C MET A 43 1.76 -13.53 12.66
N GLY A 44 0.90 -14.10 11.81
CA GLY A 44 1.08 -15.47 11.33
C GLY A 44 2.44 -15.62 10.66
N LYS A 45 3.01 -16.83 10.62
CA LYS A 45 4.38 -17.14 10.14
C LYS A 45 4.75 -16.64 8.72
N LYS A 46 3.80 -16.08 7.96
CA LYS A 46 3.96 -15.64 6.57
C LYS A 46 3.76 -14.13 6.40
N VAL A 47 3.67 -13.38 7.49
CA VAL A 47 3.53 -11.92 7.49
C VAL A 47 4.75 -11.36 8.21
N ASP A 48 5.49 -10.48 7.54
CA ASP A 48 6.71 -9.89 8.09
C ASP A 48 6.45 -8.53 8.75
N ALA A 49 5.50 -7.75 8.21
CA ALA A 49 5.10 -6.46 8.76
C ALA A 49 3.71 -6.06 8.25
N ILE A 50 3.03 -5.20 9.01
CA ILE A 50 1.74 -4.62 8.67
C ILE A 50 1.83 -3.11 8.92
N TRP A 51 1.42 -2.32 7.94
CA TRP A 51 1.25 -0.87 8.09
C TRP A 51 -0.18 -0.46 7.77
N THR A 52 -0.54 0.69 8.32
CA THR A 52 -1.75 1.45 8.05
C THR A 52 -1.33 2.68 7.25
N LEU A 53 -1.84 2.82 6.03
CA LEU A 53 -1.68 3.97 5.14
C LEU A 53 -2.89 4.88 5.24
N SER A 54 -2.66 6.17 5.49
CA SER A 54 -3.67 7.21 5.47
C SER A 54 -3.20 8.40 4.62
N TYR A 55 -4.07 8.98 3.80
CA TYR A 55 -3.78 10.19 3.01
C TYR A 55 -4.22 11.48 3.71
N ASP A 56 -5.09 11.37 4.70
CA ASP A 56 -5.55 12.45 5.55
C ASP A 56 -5.88 11.89 6.96
N LYS A 57 -6.65 12.63 7.77
CA LYS A 57 -7.16 12.14 9.06
C LYS A 57 -8.38 11.22 8.92
N SER A 58 -8.57 10.59 7.75
CA SER A 58 -9.67 9.67 7.49
C SER A 58 -9.71 8.50 8.46
N GLU A 59 -10.93 8.08 8.78
CA GLU A 59 -11.20 6.90 9.59
C GLU A 59 -11.11 5.58 8.78
N LYS A 60 -10.77 5.63 7.49
CA LYS A 60 -10.73 4.45 6.60
C LYS A 60 -9.33 4.15 6.08
N PRO A 61 -8.39 3.75 6.95
CA PRO A 61 -7.04 3.50 6.51
C PRO A 61 -6.93 2.25 5.61
N VAL A 62 -5.96 2.29 4.71
CA VAL A 62 -5.59 1.15 3.87
C VAL A 62 -4.55 0.33 4.59
N THR A 63 -4.72 -0.99 4.62
CA THR A 63 -3.74 -1.90 5.23
C THR A 63 -2.71 -2.34 4.20
N VAL A 64 -1.43 -2.29 4.55
CA VAL A 64 -0.32 -2.81 3.76
C VAL A 64 0.36 -3.95 4.50
N VAL A 65 0.32 -5.16 3.95
CA VAL A 65 0.90 -6.36 4.55
C VAL A 65 2.12 -6.79 3.73
N LYS A 66 3.31 -6.77 4.34
CA LYS A 66 4.53 -7.30 3.72
C LYS A 66 4.65 -8.79 3.93
N ARG A 67 5.07 -9.47 2.86
CA ARG A 67 5.37 -10.90 2.82
C ARG A 67 6.60 -11.16 1.97
N ASN A 68 7.55 -11.90 2.51
CA ASN A 68 8.67 -12.43 1.76
C ASN A 68 8.26 -13.74 1.07
N THR A 69 8.46 -13.80 -0.24
CA THR A 69 8.19 -14.97 -1.08
C THR A 69 9.43 -15.36 -1.87
N ILE A 70 9.37 -16.49 -2.57
CA ILE A 70 10.45 -16.92 -3.47
C ILE A 70 10.64 -15.96 -4.67
N GLU A 71 9.61 -15.17 -5.02
CA GLU A 71 9.62 -14.21 -6.13
C GLU A 71 10.19 -12.85 -5.71
N GLY A 72 10.36 -12.61 -4.41
CA GLY A 72 10.79 -11.34 -3.84
C GLY A 72 9.93 -10.91 -2.65
N THR A 73 9.89 -9.61 -2.39
CA THR A 73 9.04 -9.04 -1.35
C THR A 73 7.72 -8.59 -1.97
N GLU A 74 6.60 -9.06 -1.42
CA GLU A 74 5.25 -8.68 -1.86
C GLU A 74 4.56 -7.83 -0.77
N TYR A 75 3.88 -6.79 -1.21
CA TYR A 75 3.10 -5.88 -0.37
C TYR A 75 1.64 -5.98 -0.79
N VAL A 76 0.81 -6.61 0.03
CA VAL A 76 -0.64 -6.67 -0.21
C VAL A 76 -1.27 -5.43 0.39
N VAL A 77 -1.87 -4.60 -0.47
CA VAL A 77 -2.51 -3.33 -0.12
C VAL A 77 -4.01 -3.53 -0.24
N SER A 78 -4.74 -3.38 0.86
CA SER A 78 -6.17 -3.71 0.91
C SER A 78 -6.98 -2.82 1.84
N SER A 79 -8.22 -2.59 1.44
CA SER A 79 -9.30 -2.05 2.26
C SER A 79 -10.47 -3.05 2.32
N GLU A 80 -11.62 -2.63 2.83
CA GLU A 80 -12.87 -3.39 2.73
C GLU A 80 -13.30 -3.62 1.26
N PHE A 81 -12.96 -2.70 0.36
CA PHE A 81 -13.54 -2.64 -0.99
C PHE A 81 -12.57 -2.98 -2.11
N PHE A 82 -11.26 -3.04 -1.84
CA PHE A 82 -10.28 -3.43 -2.84
C PHE A 82 -9.07 -4.13 -2.24
N ALA A 83 -8.37 -4.87 -3.09
CA ALA A 83 -7.07 -5.45 -2.77
C ALA A 83 -6.20 -5.53 -4.04
N VAL A 84 -4.97 -5.03 -3.93
CA VAL A 84 -3.91 -5.15 -4.94
C VAL A 84 -2.64 -5.65 -4.26
N ARG A 85 -1.68 -6.17 -5.03
CA ARG A 85 -0.34 -6.41 -4.52
C ARG A 85 0.71 -5.63 -5.32
N TYR A 86 1.77 -5.22 -4.64
CA TYR A 86 2.99 -4.73 -5.27
C TYR A 86 4.11 -5.74 -5.05
N VAL A 87 4.95 -5.93 -6.05
CA VAL A 87 6.02 -6.94 -6.02
C VAL A 87 7.36 -6.25 -6.22
N ALA A 88 8.23 -6.30 -5.22
CA ALA A 88 9.64 -5.93 -5.31
C ALA A 88 10.46 -7.19 -5.61
N SER A 89 10.99 -7.29 -6.83
CA SER A 89 11.79 -8.42 -7.29
C SER A 89 13.06 -7.95 -7.98
N ALA A 90 13.85 -8.88 -8.52
CA ALA A 90 15.03 -8.54 -9.33
C ALA A 90 14.67 -7.79 -10.62
N SER A 91 13.45 -7.93 -11.14
CA SER A 91 12.98 -7.25 -12.35
C SER A 91 12.36 -5.87 -12.10
N GLY A 92 12.42 -5.37 -10.86
CA GLY A 92 11.87 -4.08 -10.47
C GLY A 92 10.71 -4.17 -9.48
N PHE A 93 9.93 -3.10 -9.44
CA PHE A 93 8.80 -2.88 -8.55
C PHE A 93 7.55 -2.46 -9.34
N GLY A 94 6.41 -3.09 -9.06
CA GLY A 94 5.15 -2.70 -9.69
C GLY A 94 3.94 -3.45 -9.15
N ALA A 95 2.76 -3.00 -9.58
CA ALA A 95 1.47 -3.51 -9.17
C ALA A 95 1.09 -4.78 -9.94
N LYS A 96 0.40 -5.70 -9.27
CA LYS A 96 -0.18 -6.92 -9.85
C LYS A 96 -1.49 -7.24 -9.16
N GLN A 97 -2.33 -8.04 -9.82
CA GLN A 97 -3.53 -8.58 -9.20
C GLN A 97 -3.17 -9.40 -7.95
N VAL A 98 -3.92 -9.19 -6.87
CA VAL A 98 -3.75 -9.92 -5.61
C VAL A 98 -4.03 -11.41 -5.82
N ARG A 99 -3.27 -12.28 -5.13
CA ARG A 99 -3.49 -13.73 -5.16
C ARG A 99 -4.82 -14.04 -4.47
N LYS A 100 -5.64 -14.92 -5.06
CA LYS A 100 -6.96 -15.30 -4.52
C LYS A 100 -6.92 -15.74 -3.06
N SER A 101 -5.87 -16.46 -2.65
CA SER A 101 -5.69 -16.91 -1.25
C SER A 101 -5.46 -15.79 -0.25
N TRP A 102 -5.14 -14.57 -0.71
CA TRP A 102 -4.84 -13.40 0.12
C TRP A 102 -5.84 -12.26 -0.11
N CYS A 103 -6.88 -12.49 -0.91
CA CYS A 103 -7.91 -11.51 -1.22
C CYS A 103 -9.19 -11.87 -0.47
N ASN A 104 -9.61 -11.00 0.43
CA ASN A 104 -10.90 -11.13 1.13
C ASN A 104 -12.02 -10.32 0.46
N VAL A 105 -11.69 -9.51 -0.54
CA VAL A 105 -12.66 -8.72 -1.31
C VAL A 105 -13.25 -9.59 -2.42
N ASP A 106 -14.57 -9.49 -2.62
CA ASP A 106 -15.23 -10.16 -3.75
C ASP A 106 -14.61 -9.71 -5.08
N ASN A 107 -14.43 -10.65 -6.01
CA ASN A 107 -13.74 -10.38 -7.27
C ASN A 107 -14.46 -9.33 -8.13
N LYS A 108 -15.80 -9.31 -8.13
CA LYS A 108 -16.56 -8.30 -8.89
C LYS A 108 -16.39 -6.92 -8.29
N ILE A 109 -16.39 -6.82 -6.95
CA ILE A 109 -16.17 -5.57 -6.24
C ILE A 109 -14.75 -5.06 -6.53
N ASN A 110 -13.74 -5.92 -6.34
CA ASN A 110 -12.34 -5.53 -6.56
C ASN A 110 -12.10 -5.06 -8.01
N HIS A 111 -12.68 -5.75 -8.99
CA HIS A 111 -12.57 -5.36 -10.40
C HIS A 111 -13.34 -4.08 -10.75
N ALA A 112 -14.40 -3.76 -10.02
CA ALA A 112 -15.13 -2.50 -10.20
C ALA A 112 -14.36 -1.31 -9.61
N VAL A 113 -13.65 -1.51 -8.50
CA VAL A 113 -12.88 -0.47 -7.82
C VAL A 113 -11.52 -0.24 -8.50
N ILE A 114 -10.78 -1.30 -8.81
CA ILE A 114 -9.46 -1.22 -9.44
C ILE A 114 -9.59 -0.91 -10.93
N ASN A 115 -8.93 0.15 -11.36
CA ASN A 115 -8.78 0.49 -12.77
C ASN A 115 -7.79 -0.50 -13.42
N GLN A 116 -8.31 -1.34 -14.33
CA GLN A 116 -7.52 -2.40 -14.95
C GLN A 116 -6.45 -1.87 -15.93
N ASP A 117 -6.71 -0.74 -16.59
CA ASP A 117 -5.73 -0.10 -17.47
C ASP A 117 -4.58 0.46 -16.65
N GLN A 118 -4.88 1.09 -15.51
CA GLN A 118 -3.85 1.59 -14.60
C GLN A 118 -3.09 0.46 -13.92
N LEU A 119 -3.75 -0.65 -13.57
CA LEU A 119 -3.08 -1.83 -13.05
C LEU A 119 -2.04 -2.36 -14.04
N LYS A 120 -2.38 -2.38 -15.33
CA LYS A 120 -1.45 -2.77 -16.40
C LYS A 120 -0.32 -1.75 -16.58
N ASN A 121 -0.64 -0.45 -16.60
CA ASN A 121 0.35 0.61 -16.76
C ASN A 121 1.34 0.67 -15.58
N GLN A 122 0.92 0.23 -14.39
CA GLN A 122 1.72 0.18 -13.18
C GLN A 122 2.40 -1.18 -12.94
N GLU A 123 2.40 -2.12 -13.89
CA GLU A 123 3.10 -3.41 -13.75
C GLU A 123 4.60 -3.25 -13.48
N ILE A 124 5.19 -2.14 -13.94
CA ILE A 124 6.56 -1.72 -13.65
C ILE A 124 6.54 -0.21 -13.33
N ILE A 125 6.57 0.14 -12.05
CA ILE A 125 6.70 1.51 -11.55
C ILE A 125 8.18 1.92 -11.47
N SER A 126 9.04 0.99 -11.02
CA SER A 126 10.49 1.18 -11.00
C SER A 126 11.17 -0.03 -11.61
N PRO A 127 12.13 0.14 -12.53
CA PRO A 127 12.90 -0.97 -13.08
C PRO A 127 13.93 -1.52 -12.07
N ASN A 128 14.20 -0.77 -10.99
CA ASN A 128 15.19 -1.13 -9.99
C ASN A 128 14.52 -1.80 -8.79
N LYS A 129 15.26 -2.68 -8.12
CA LYS A 129 14.87 -3.21 -6.81
C LYS A 129 14.75 -2.04 -5.82
N VAL A 130 13.70 -2.05 -5.03
CA VAL A 130 13.42 -1.03 -4.00
C VAL A 130 13.50 -1.66 -2.61
N ASP A 131 13.88 -0.84 -1.62
CA ASP A 131 13.74 -1.19 -0.21
C ASP A 131 12.33 -0.90 0.30
N ASP A 132 12.05 -1.25 1.56
CA ASP A 132 10.72 -1.07 2.16
C ASP A 132 10.29 0.41 2.16
N LYS A 133 11.20 1.33 2.49
CA LYS A 133 10.88 2.77 2.58
C LYS A 133 10.46 3.31 1.21
N MET A 134 11.23 2.98 0.18
CA MET A 134 10.91 3.39 -1.19
C MET A 134 9.66 2.68 -1.71
N ALA A 135 9.46 1.39 -1.39
CA ALA A 135 8.25 0.66 -1.75
C ALA A 135 6.99 1.31 -1.17
N LEU A 136 6.99 1.64 0.12
CA LEU A 136 5.86 2.30 0.79
C LEU A 136 5.57 3.67 0.18
N GLY A 137 6.60 4.47 -0.10
CA GLY A 137 6.45 5.75 -0.80
C GLY A 137 5.83 5.60 -2.19
N LEU A 138 6.33 4.65 -3.00
CA LEU A 138 5.78 4.37 -4.33
C LEU A 138 4.34 3.84 -4.26
N ILE A 139 4.02 2.98 -3.30
CA ILE A 139 2.64 2.52 -3.07
C ILE A 139 1.74 3.72 -2.82
N ALA A 140 2.11 4.59 -1.88
CA ALA A 140 1.29 5.74 -1.55
C ALA A 140 1.13 6.71 -2.72
N SER A 141 2.18 6.94 -3.51
CA SER A 141 2.09 7.85 -4.66
C SER A 141 1.27 7.31 -5.83
N TYR A 142 1.26 5.98 -6.07
CA TYR A 142 0.63 5.39 -7.26
C TYR A 142 -0.71 4.71 -7.00
N LEU A 143 -1.02 4.36 -5.74
CA LEU A 143 -2.30 3.76 -5.38
C LEU A 143 -3.51 4.61 -5.77
N PRO A 144 -3.54 5.96 -5.60
CA PRO A 144 -4.72 6.75 -5.95
C PRO A 144 -5.10 6.65 -7.42
N ASP A 145 -4.11 6.59 -8.31
CA ASP A 145 -4.33 6.43 -9.75
C ASP A 145 -4.79 5.02 -10.12
N LEU A 146 -4.56 4.04 -9.25
CA LEU A 146 -4.99 2.67 -9.45
C LEU A 146 -6.50 2.47 -9.23
N LEU A 147 -7.16 3.40 -8.53
CA LEU A 147 -8.61 3.36 -8.32
C LEU A 147 -9.32 4.07 -9.49
N ASN A 148 -10.43 3.48 -9.94
CA ASN A 148 -11.35 4.17 -10.85
C ASN A 148 -11.86 5.47 -10.20
N ASP A 149 -12.03 6.53 -10.99
CA ASP A 149 -12.33 7.89 -10.51
C ASP A 149 -13.53 7.97 -9.54
N GLY A 150 -14.55 7.14 -9.74
CA GLY A 150 -15.72 7.08 -8.86
C GLY A 150 -15.45 6.49 -7.46
N TYR A 151 -14.26 5.94 -7.22
CA TYR A 151 -13.88 5.22 -6.00
C TYR A 151 -12.68 5.83 -5.28
N THR A 152 -12.15 6.98 -5.72
CA THR A 152 -11.01 7.62 -5.05
C THR A 152 -11.29 7.96 -3.60
N HIS A 153 -12.54 8.35 -3.30
CA HIS A 153 -13.09 8.58 -1.95
C HIS A 153 -12.98 7.38 -0.99
N LEU A 154 -12.47 6.23 -1.44
CA LEU A 154 -12.15 5.12 -0.56
C LEU A 154 -10.79 5.30 0.15
N LEU A 155 -10.03 6.33 -0.22
CA LEU A 155 -8.73 6.68 0.36
C LEU A 155 -8.80 7.87 1.33
N ASN A 156 -9.97 8.50 1.47
CA ASN A 156 -10.27 9.74 2.20
C ASN A 156 -11.66 9.65 2.87
#